data_AF-A0A5C7GJ15-F1
#
_entry.id   AF-A0A5C7GJ15-F1
#
_cell.length_a   1.000
_cell.length_b   1.000
_cell.length_c   1.000
_cell.angle_alpha   90.00
_cell.angle_beta   90.00
_cell.angle_gamma   90.00
#
_symmetry.space_group_name_H-M   'P 1'
#
loop_
_entity.id
_entity.type
_entity.pdbx_description
1 polymer ?
#
loop_
_entity_poly.entity_id
_entity_poly.type
_entity_poly.pdbx_seq_one_letter_code
_entity_poly.pdbx_strand_id
1 'polypeptide(L)'
;KVYRQMDFGSLWGGLSYRTSLDGAEFITNSGALDSQKLQQITPIVGVNYKNLMFAYTYTYQSNSVVFTNGGFHQFTLGYNFGCRRERYDCNCPAINY
;
A
#
# COMPACT_ATOMS: atom_id res chain seq x y z
N LYS A 1 -1.69 -7.75 -4.54
CA LYS A 1 -1.07 -8.10 -3.23
C LYS A 1 -0.48 -9.49 -3.37
N VAL A 2 0.74 -9.70 -2.92
CA VAL A 2 1.44 -11.00 -2.94
C VAL A 2 1.94 -11.30 -1.54
N TYR A 3 2.03 -12.58 -1.18
CA TYR A 3 2.51 -13.02 0.13
C TYR A 3 3.39 -14.27 -0.02
N ARG A 4 4.38 -14.41 0.86
CA ARG A 4 5.27 -15.56 0.95
C ARG A 4 5.43 -15.93 2.42
N GLN A 5 5.09 -17.17 2.76
CA GLN A 5 5.40 -17.73 4.07
C GLN A 5 6.89 -18.09 4.14
N MET A 6 7.50 -17.83 5.29
CA MET A 6 8.87 -18.15 5.65
C MET A 6 8.87 -18.85 7.02
N ASP A 7 9.94 -19.55 7.36
CA ASP A 7 10.03 -20.32 8.62
C ASP A 7 9.87 -19.44 9.88
N PHE A 8 10.15 -18.14 9.75
CA PHE A 8 10.04 -17.16 10.84
C PHE A 8 8.75 -16.33 10.81
N GLY A 9 7.95 -16.38 9.74
CA GLY A 9 6.81 -15.47 9.58
C GLY A 9 6.30 -15.34 8.16
N SER A 10 5.64 -14.23 7.83
CA SER A 10 5.17 -13.97 6.46
C SER A 10 5.67 -12.63 5.95
N LEU A 11 6.18 -12.63 4.72
CA LEU A 11 6.48 -11.42 3.96
C LEU A 11 5.37 -11.18 2.95
N TRP A 12 4.94 -9.95 2.81
CA TRP A 12 3.91 -9.56 1.86
C TRP A 12 4.23 -8.23 1.21
N GLY A 13 3.74 -8.07 -0.01
CA GLY A 13 3.94 -6.89 -0.82
C GLY A 13 2.68 -6.51 -1.57
N GLY A 14 2.54 -5.22 -1.82
CA GLY A 14 1.43 -4.66 -2.57
C GLY A 14 1.89 -3.47 -3.40
N LEU A 15 1.19 -3.25 -4.50
CA LEU A 15 1.26 -2.03 -5.27
C LEU A 15 -0.17 -1.51 -5.38
N SER A 16 -0.36 -0.22 -5.15
CA SER A 16 -1.63 0.44 -5.42
C SER A 16 -1.43 1.62 -6.34
N TYR A 17 -2.40 1.83 -7.22
CA TYR A 17 -2.48 2.97 -8.11
C TYR A 17 -3.82 3.66 -7.85
N ARG A 18 -3.79 4.98 -7.63
CA ARG A 18 -5.00 5.79 -7.44
C ARG A 18 -4.94 6.98 -8.39
N THR A 19 -6.04 7.20 -9.09
CA THR A 19 -6.25 8.38 -9.93
C THR A 19 -7.51 9.10 -9.46
N SER A 20 -7.47 10.44 -9.44
CA SER A 20 -8.67 11.25 -9.36
C SER A 20 -9.29 11.35 -10.75
N LEU A 21 -10.62 11.27 -10.80
CA LEU A 21 -11.41 11.56 -11.99
C LEU A 21 -11.69 13.06 -12.12
N ASP A 22 -11.67 13.77 -10.99
CA ASP A 22 -11.83 15.22 -10.90
C ASP A 22 -10.47 15.86 -11.17
N GLY A 23 -10.35 16.50 -12.34
CA GLY A 23 -9.18 17.25 -12.75
C GLY A 23 -9.42 18.72 -12.44
N ALA A 24 -8.60 19.30 -11.57
CA ALA A 24 -8.64 20.73 -11.37
C ALA A 24 -8.12 21.42 -12.65
N GLU A 25 -8.96 22.28 -13.22
CA GLU A 25 -8.61 23.09 -14.39
C GLU A 25 -7.77 24.27 -13.90
N PHE A 26 -6.53 24.37 -14.39
CA PHE A 26 -5.66 25.50 -14.11
C PHE A 26 -5.40 26.27 -15.41
N ILE A 27 -5.48 27.60 -15.34
CA ILE A 27 -5.08 28.48 -16.44
C ILE A 27 -3.55 28.56 -16.43
N THR A 28 -2.91 28.06 -17.48
CA THR A 28 -1.47 28.24 -17.67
C THR A 28 -1.14 29.69 -18.07
N ASN A 29 0.10 30.14 -17.84
CA ASN A 29 0.55 31.51 -18.17
C ASN A 29 0.38 31.92 -19.65
N SER A 30 0.06 30.98 -20.53
CA SER A 30 -0.26 31.17 -21.95
C SER A 30 -1.76 31.27 -22.26
N GLY A 31 -2.64 31.23 -21.25
CA GLY A 31 -4.10 31.29 -21.41
C GLY A 31 -4.75 29.96 -21.80
N ALA A 32 -4.03 28.84 -21.78
CA ALA A 32 -4.59 27.51 -22.05
C ALA A 32 -5.11 26.85 -20.77
N LEU A 33 -6.29 26.23 -20.86
CA LEU A 33 -6.87 25.39 -19.80
C LEU A 33 -6.12 24.05 -19.79
N ASP A 34 -5.37 23.77 -18.72
CA ASP A 34 -4.74 22.47 -18.48
C ASP A 34 -5.48 21.74 -17.36
N SER A 35 -5.76 20.45 -17.55
CA SER A 35 -6.50 19.63 -16.58
C SER A 35 -5.53 18.70 -15.88
N GLN A 36 -5.23 18.97 -14.61
CA GLN A 36 -4.31 18.14 -13.84
C GLN A 36 -5.06 17.13 -12.97
N LYS A 37 -4.96 15.87 -13.38
CA LYS A 37 -5.54 14.74 -12.65
C LYS A 37 -4.54 14.23 -11.63
N LEU A 38 -4.95 14.25 -10.36
CA LEU A 38 -4.19 13.62 -9.28
C LEU A 38 -3.94 12.14 -9.60
N GLN A 39 -2.68 11.76 -9.71
CA GLN A 39 -2.27 10.36 -9.87
C GLN A 39 -1.19 10.03 -8.83
N GLN A 40 -1.35 8.89 -8.17
CA GLN A 40 -0.40 8.41 -7.17
C GLN A 40 -0.16 6.90 -7.29
N ILE A 41 1.11 6.53 -7.08
CA ILE A 41 1.58 5.14 -7.01
C ILE A 41 2.10 4.91 -5.60
N THR A 42 1.61 3.85 -4.96
CA THR A 42 1.98 3.51 -3.58
C THR A 42 2.39 2.05 -3.48
N PRO A 43 3.69 1.72 -3.59
CA PRO A 43 4.21 0.43 -3.15
C PRO A 43 4.18 0.29 -1.62
N ILE A 44 3.91 -0.93 -1.17
CA ILE A 44 3.96 -1.34 0.23
C ILE A 44 4.63 -2.69 0.36
N VAL A 45 5.49 -2.83 1.38
CA VAL A 45 6.08 -4.10 1.77
C VAL A 45 5.94 -4.27 3.28
N GLY A 46 5.68 -5.48 3.74
CA GLY A 46 5.52 -5.75 5.16
C GLY A 46 5.85 -7.18 5.55
N VAL A 47 6.15 -7.34 6.82
CA VAL A 47 6.51 -8.60 7.46
C VAL A 47 5.66 -8.80 8.70
N ASN A 48 5.23 -10.04 8.92
CA ASN A 48 4.62 -10.47 10.17
C ASN A 48 5.56 -11.46 10.84
N TYR A 49 5.88 -11.22 12.11
CA TYR A 49 6.67 -12.11 12.96
C TYR A 49 5.90 -12.38 14.25
N LYS A 50 5.42 -13.61 14.44
CA LYS A 50 4.53 -13.98 15.56
C LYS A 50 3.31 -13.05 15.64
N ASN A 51 3.21 -12.25 16.70
CA ASN A 51 2.13 -11.30 16.92
C ASN A 51 2.49 -9.87 16.46
N LEU A 52 3.69 -9.64 15.94
CA LEU A 52 4.15 -8.33 15.48
C LEU A 52 4.00 -8.21 13.96
N MET A 53 3.54 -7.06 13.50
CA MET A 53 3.52 -6.66 12.10
C MET A 53 4.36 -5.41 11.94
N PHE A 54 5.19 -5.39 10.90
CA PHE A 54 5.89 -4.19 10.44
C PHE A 54 5.64 -4.00 8.95
N ALA A 55 5.38 -2.77 8.52
CA ALA A 55 5.26 -2.44 7.11
C ALA A 55 5.85 -1.07 6.78
N TYR A 56 6.38 -0.97 5.57
CA TYR A 56 6.89 0.24 4.99
C TYR A 56 6.13 0.54 3.71
N THR A 57 5.63 1.78 3.62
CA THR A 57 4.85 2.28 2.51
C THR A 57 5.52 3.52 1.96
N TYR A 58 5.68 3.59 0.64
CA TYR A 58 6.13 4.79 -0.05
C TYR A 58 5.04 5.25 -1.00
N THR A 59 4.61 6.50 -0.90
CA THR A 59 3.60 7.08 -1.79
C THR A 59 4.22 8.18 -2.63
N TYR A 60 4.14 8.05 -3.94
CA TYR A 60 4.57 9.06 -4.89
C TYR A 60 3.36 9.64 -5.62
N GLN A 61 3.27 10.97 -5.68
CA GLN A 61 2.18 11.71 -6.32
C GLN A 61 2.77 12.57 -7.46
N SER A 62 2.26 12.40 -8.68
CA SER A 62 2.83 12.99 -9.92
C SER A 62 2.19 14.31 -10.36
N ASN A 63 1.51 15.05 -9.47
CA ASN A 63 0.73 16.25 -9.86
C ASN A 63 1.60 17.53 -9.86
N SER A 64 1.32 18.52 -10.73
CA SER A 64 2.09 19.78 -10.78
C SER A 64 1.63 20.83 -9.75
N VAL A 65 0.36 20.78 -9.34
CA VAL A 65 -0.16 21.55 -8.20
C VAL A 65 -0.09 20.65 -6.97
N VAL A 66 1.01 20.75 -6.23
CA VAL A 66 1.33 19.86 -5.10
C VAL A 66 1.47 20.65 -3.81
N PHE A 67 0.93 20.08 -2.73
CA PHE A 67 1.29 20.50 -1.36
C PHE A 67 2.79 20.26 -1.07
N THR A 68 3.46 19.30 -1.74
CA THR A 68 4.92 19.04 -1.68
C THR A 68 5.45 18.29 -2.92
N ASN A 69 6.64 18.61 -3.42
CA ASN A 69 7.31 17.95 -4.57
C ASN A 69 7.99 16.59 -4.24
N GLY A 70 7.75 16.03 -3.05
CA GLY A 70 8.39 14.80 -2.56
C GLY A 70 7.41 13.66 -2.33
N GLY A 71 7.88 12.42 -2.39
CA GLY A 71 7.12 11.25 -1.96
C GLY A 71 7.03 11.14 -0.43
N PHE A 72 6.00 10.44 0.06
CA PHE A 72 5.75 10.24 1.48
C PHE A 72 6.22 8.87 1.94
N HIS A 73 7.01 8.84 3.03
CA HIS A 73 7.47 7.62 3.69
C HIS A 73 6.61 7.35 4.93
N GLN A 74 5.98 6.18 5.01
CA GLN A 74 5.19 5.77 6.17
C GLN A 74 5.69 4.43 6.71
N PHE A 75 5.95 4.41 8.02
CA PHE A 75 6.26 3.21 8.78
C PHE A 75 5.04 2.81 9.61
N THR A 76 4.63 1.55 9.51
CA THR A 76 3.48 0.99 10.22
C THR A 76 3.96 -0.11 11.14
N LEU A 77 3.61 -0.01 12.42
CA LEU A 77 3.82 -1.05 13.42
C LEU A 77 2.45 -1.54 13.91
N GLY A 78 2.27 -2.86 13.97
CA GLY A 78 1.06 -3.49 14.49
C GLY A 78 1.37 -4.61 15.47
N TYR A 79 0.43 -4.85 16.39
CA TYR A 79 0.49 -5.98 17.30
C TYR A 79 -0.89 -6.66 17.38
N ASN A 80 -0.87 -7.98 17.22
CA ASN A 80 -2.04 -8.84 17.26
C ASN A 80 -2.34 -9.23 18.71
N PHE A 81 -3.31 -8.56 19.33
CA PHE A 81 -3.78 -8.88 20.69
C PHE A 81 -4.84 -9.98 20.67
N GLY A 82 -4.67 -11.01 21.50
CA GLY A 82 -5.70 -12.04 21.72
C GLY A 82 -5.97 -12.96 20.52
N CYS A 83 -5.07 -13.01 19.53
CA CYS A 83 -5.21 -13.94 18.42
C CYS A 83 -5.10 -15.38 18.91
N ARG A 84 -6.20 -16.13 18.80
CA ARG A 84 -6.16 -17.59 18.87
C ARG A 84 -5.44 -18.10 17.63
N ARG A 85 -4.51 -19.04 17.84
CA ARG A 85 -3.83 -19.75 16.75
C ARG A 85 -4.90 -20.31 15.80
N GLU A 86 -4.75 -20.03 14.52
CA GLU A 86 -5.71 -20.42 13.49
C GLU A 86 -5.87 -21.95 13.55
N ARG A 87 -7.11 -22.46 13.57
CA ARG A 87 -7.38 -23.91 13.76
C ARG A 87 -6.76 -24.79 12.66
N TYR A 88 -6.37 -24.20 11.54
CA TYR A 88 -5.88 -24.88 10.34
C TYR A 88 -4.43 -24.50 9.99
N ASP A 89 -3.57 -24.35 11.00
CA ASP A 89 -2.10 -24.20 10.85
C ASP A 89 -1.43 -25.49 10.35
N CYS A 90 -2.16 -26.61 10.34
CA CYS A 90 -1.81 -27.81 9.59
C CYS A 90 -2.54 -27.72 8.25
N ASN A 91 -1.85 -28.02 7.14
CA ASN A 91 -2.48 -28.38 5.87
C ASN A 91 -3.43 -29.56 6.09
N CYS A 92 -4.62 -29.30 6.61
CA CYS A 92 -5.59 -30.33 6.92
C CYS A 92 -6.08 -30.87 5.59
N PRO A 93 -5.98 -32.19 5.36
CA PRO A 93 -6.27 -32.83 4.06
C PRO A 93 -7.76 -32.80 3.66
N ALA A 94 -8.59 -31.98 4.31
CA ALA A 94 -10.03 -31.92 4.11
C ALA A 94 -10.51 -30.68 3.33
N ILE A 95 -9.62 -30.00 2.60
CA ILE A 95 -10.01 -29.06 1.54
C ILE A 95 -9.92 -29.82 0.22
N ASN A 96 -11.01 -30.51 -0.13
CA ASN A 96 -11.22 -30.97 -1.50
C ASN A 96 -11.68 -29.76 -2.32
N TYR A 97 -10.94 -29.47 -3.40
CA TYR A 97 -11.38 -28.62 -4.52
C TYR A 97 -12.26 -29.44 -5.47
#